data_AF-A0A2G8TCR2-F1
#
_entry.id   AF-A0A2G8TCR2-F1
#
_cell.length_a   1.000
_cell.length_b   1.000
_cell.length_c   1.000
_cell.angle_alpha   90.00
_cell.angle_beta   90.00
_cell.angle_gamma   90.00
#
_symmetry.space_group_name_H-M   'P 1'
#
loop_
_entity.id
_entity.type
_entity.pdbx_description
1 polymer ?
#
loop_
_entity_poly.entity_id
_entity_poly.type
_entity_poly.pdbx_seq_one_letter_code
_entity_poly.pdbx_strand_id
1 'polypeptide(L)'
;MERLARTPDDQFADGFNDLIAELETRLRDEEAVMEALNYPALRSHREQHARALAALHHAQPQVEGGDIALGHEALQLLPKWLLLHRSTMDLALASATRSPTPRSRRHSTAARTDSQDRRARYVRVQAQGEWERV
;
A
#
# COMPACT_ATOMS: atom_id res chain seq x y z
N MET A 1 -5.91 -10.07 21.69
CA MET A 1 -6.00 -8.84 22.54
C MET A 1 -6.68 -9.10 23.88
N GLU A 2 -7.93 -9.57 23.95
CA GLU A 2 -8.61 -9.80 25.26
C GLU A 2 -7.95 -10.88 26.14
N ARG A 3 -7.27 -11.85 25.53
CA ARG A 3 -6.40 -12.79 26.25
C ARG A 3 -5.19 -12.08 26.87
N LEU A 4 -4.49 -11.27 26.07
CA LEU A 4 -3.30 -10.54 26.50
C LEU A 4 -3.60 -9.56 27.63
N ALA A 5 -4.75 -8.87 27.57
CA ALA A 5 -5.18 -7.95 28.62
C ALA A 5 -5.43 -8.60 29.99
N ARG A 6 -5.45 -9.94 30.07
CA ARG A 6 -5.63 -10.72 31.30
C ARG A 6 -4.41 -11.59 31.63
N THR A 7 -3.36 -11.49 30.83
CA THR A 7 -2.10 -12.20 31.07
C THR A 7 -1.42 -11.57 32.29
N PRO A 8 -0.79 -12.36 33.19
CA PRO A 8 0.01 -11.81 34.27
C PRO A 8 1.14 -10.91 33.75
N ASP A 9 1.53 -9.90 34.54
CA ASP A 9 2.52 -8.88 34.14
C ASP A 9 3.85 -9.49 33.67
N ASP A 10 4.28 -10.60 34.27
CA ASP A 10 5.53 -11.31 33.93
C ASP A 10 5.53 -11.95 32.54
N GLN A 11 4.35 -12.14 31.94
CA GLN A 11 4.14 -12.70 30.61
C GLN A 11 3.57 -11.67 29.63
N PHE A 12 3.29 -10.45 30.10
CA PHE A 12 2.63 -9.44 29.29
C PHE A 12 3.51 -8.95 28.14
N ALA A 13 4.80 -8.71 28.39
CA ALA A 13 5.73 -8.23 27.38
C ALA A 13 5.87 -9.20 26.20
N ASP A 14 6.05 -10.50 26.48
CA ASP A 14 6.11 -11.54 25.46
C ASP A 14 4.81 -11.58 24.64
N GLY A 15 3.66 -11.54 25.31
CA GLY A 15 2.38 -11.52 24.62
C GLY A 15 2.12 -10.25 23.81
N PHE A 16 2.68 -9.10 24.22
CA PHE A 16 2.63 -7.85 23.46
C PHE A 16 3.49 -7.93 22.20
N ASN A 17 4.67 -8.55 22.29
CA ASN A 17 5.54 -8.82 21.14
C ASN A 17 4.89 -9.77 20.14
N ASP A 18 4.27 -10.86 20.63
CA ASP A 18 3.50 -11.78 19.80
C ASP A 18 2.36 -11.06 19.06
N LEU A 19 1.66 -10.14 19.74
CA LEU A 19 0.59 -9.37 19.14
C LEU A 19 1.09 -8.47 18.00
N ILE A 20 2.24 -7.80 18.20
CA ILE A 20 2.85 -6.96 17.17
C ILE A 20 3.20 -7.81 15.95
N ALA A 21 3.89 -8.94 16.13
CA ALA A 21 4.27 -9.83 15.05
C ALA A 21 3.05 -10.40 14.29
N GLU A 22 1.99 -10.77 15.01
CA GLU A 22 0.73 -11.23 14.40
C GLU A 22 0.06 -10.12 13.58
N LEU A 23 0.11 -8.88 14.07
CA LEU A 23 -0.45 -7.73 13.36
C LEU A 23 0.37 -7.41 12.10
N GLU A 24 1.69 -7.34 12.20
CA GLU A 24 2.59 -7.13 11.04
C GLU A 24 2.32 -8.13 9.92
N THR A 25 2.24 -9.42 10.28
CA THR A 25 1.97 -10.50 9.31
C THR A 25 0.64 -10.27 8.59
N ARG A 26 -0.42 -9.97 9.34
CA ARG A 26 -1.75 -9.74 8.76
C ARG A 26 -1.82 -8.50 7.85
N LEU A 27 -1.20 -7.40 8.28
CA LEU A 27 -1.16 -6.17 7.48
C LEU A 27 -0.33 -6.39 6.20
N ARG A 28 0.74 -7.18 6.27
CA ARG A 28 1.55 -7.55 5.11
C ARG A 28 0.80 -8.46 4.13
N ASP A 29 0.01 -9.40 4.63
CA ASP A 29 -0.84 -10.27 3.81
C ASP A 29 -1.90 -9.44 3.06
N GLU A 30 -2.55 -8.49 3.75
CA GLU A 30 -3.50 -7.57 3.12
C GLU A 30 -2.83 -6.73 2.04
N GLU A 31 -1.66 -6.16 2.34
CA GLU A 31 -0.89 -5.39 1.37
C GLU A 31 -0.50 -6.20 0.12
N ALA A 32 -0.20 -7.50 0.27
CA ALA A 32 0.08 -8.39 -0.84
C ALA A 32 -1.16 -8.59 -1.74
N VAL A 33 -2.36 -8.70 -1.14
CA VAL A 33 -3.63 -8.72 -1.89
C VAL A 33 -3.81 -7.43 -2.67
N MET A 34 -3.54 -6.28 -2.04
CA MET A 34 -3.66 -4.97 -2.68
C MET A 34 -2.68 -4.80 -3.85
N GLU A 35 -1.44 -5.26 -3.70
CA GLU A 35 -0.44 -5.29 -4.78
C GLU A 35 -0.92 -6.14 -5.96
N ALA A 36 -1.41 -7.35 -5.70
CA ALA A 36 -1.90 -8.26 -6.74
C ALA A 36 -3.06 -7.66 -7.55
N LEU A 37 -3.88 -6.82 -6.91
CA LEU A 37 -5.00 -6.12 -7.55
C LEU A 37 -4.62 -4.80 -8.22
N ASN A 38 -3.37 -4.34 -8.09
CA ASN A 38 -2.98 -2.96 -8.42
C ASN A 38 -3.92 -1.94 -7.77
N TYR A 39 -4.26 -2.15 -6.50
CA TYR A 39 -5.29 -1.38 -5.82
C TYR A 39 -4.94 0.12 -5.78
N PRO A 40 -5.81 1.02 -6.30
CA PRO A 40 -5.47 2.43 -6.47
C PRO A 40 -5.04 3.17 -5.19
N ALA A 41 -5.60 2.77 -4.03
CA ALA A 41 -5.31 3.40 -2.75
C ALA A 41 -4.23 2.67 -1.92
N LEU A 42 -3.41 1.81 -2.54
CA LEU A 42 -2.34 1.07 -1.88
C LEU A 42 -1.44 1.94 -1.00
N ARG A 43 -1.00 3.09 -1.53
CA ARG A 43 -0.07 3.98 -0.81
C ARG A 43 -0.68 4.52 0.49
N SER A 44 -1.90 5.04 0.45
CA SER A 44 -2.55 5.62 1.62
C SER A 44 -2.95 4.55 2.64
N HIS A 45 -3.24 3.33 2.21
CA HIS A 45 -3.55 2.20 3.08
C HIS A 45 -2.31 1.75 3.86
N ARG A 46 -1.17 1.59 3.16
CA ARG A 46 0.13 1.32 3.79
C ARG A 46 0.54 2.37 4.80
N GLU A 47 0.27 3.63 4.51
CA GLU A 47 0.56 4.71 5.43
C GLU A 47 -0.22 4.54 6.75
N GLN A 48 -1.49 4.12 6.70
CA GLN A 48 -2.26 3.83 7.92
C GLN A 48 -1.68 2.66 8.70
N HIS A 49 -1.29 1.58 8.01
CA HIS A 49 -0.59 0.45 8.62
C HIS A 49 0.69 0.87 9.32
N ALA A 50 1.56 1.59 8.60
CA ALA A 50 2.85 2.04 9.10
C ALA A 50 2.70 2.95 10.33
N ARG A 51 1.70 3.84 10.35
CA ARG A 51 1.44 4.70 11.52
C ARG A 51 1.01 3.89 12.75
N ALA A 52 0.15 2.88 12.56
CA ALA A 52 -0.28 2.02 13.65
C ALA A 52 0.88 1.17 14.20
N LEU A 53 1.66 0.55 13.31
CA LEU A 53 2.84 -0.24 13.70
C LEU A 53 3.91 0.63 14.36
N ALA A 54 4.17 1.84 13.85
CA ALA A 54 5.13 2.76 14.46
C ALA A 54 4.75 3.12 15.91
N ALA A 55 3.47 3.33 16.19
CA ALA A 55 3.00 3.59 17.56
C ALA A 55 3.22 2.37 18.47
N LEU A 56 2.97 1.16 17.99
CA LEU A 56 3.20 -0.07 18.74
C LEU A 56 4.69 -0.31 19.02
N HIS A 57 5.55 -0.17 18.01
CA HIS A 57 7.00 -0.30 18.18
C HIS A 57 7.59 0.80 19.07
N HIS A 58 6.97 1.97 19.15
CA HIS A 58 7.40 3.00 20.10
C HIS A 58 7.11 2.59 21.56
N ALA A 59 5.98 1.92 21.80
CA ALA A 59 5.60 1.41 23.11
C ALA A 59 6.38 0.14 23.49
N GLN A 60 6.70 -0.71 22.52
CA GLN A 60 7.33 -2.02 22.71
C GLN A 60 8.54 -2.03 23.67
N PRO A 61 9.59 -1.21 23.49
CA PRO A 61 10.75 -1.24 24.40
C PRO A 61 10.41 -0.76 25.83
N GLN A 62 9.38 0.06 26.00
CA GLN A 62 8.93 0.52 27.32
C GLN A 62 8.17 -0.60 28.03
N VAL A 63 7.32 -1.33 27.30
CA VAL A 63 6.63 -2.53 27.80
C VAL A 63 7.63 -3.62 28.18
N GLU A 64 8.64 -3.87 27.35
CA GLU A 64 9.75 -4.79 27.66
C GLU A 64 10.55 -4.34 28.89
N GLY A 65 10.64 -3.02 29.12
CA GLY A 65 11.21 -2.41 30.32
C GLY A 65 10.31 -2.45 31.57
N GLY A 66 9.09 -2.99 31.47
CA GLY A 66 8.15 -3.15 32.57
C GLY A 66 7.02 -2.11 32.64
N ASP A 67 6.89 -1.21 31.66
CA ASP A 67 5.74 -0.28 31.59
C ASP A 67 4.48 -0.99 31.03
N ILE A 68 3.89 -1.83 31.87
CA ILE A 68 2.68 -2.61 31.52
C ILE A 68 1.47 -1.70 31.32
N ALA A 69 1.42 -0.54 32.01
CA ALA A 69 0.34 0.43 31.86
C ALA A 69 0.27 0.98 30.43
N LEU A 70 1.41 1.36 29.85
CA LEU A 70 1.47 1.78 28.45
C LEU A 70 1.00 0.69 27.48
N GLY A 71 1.39 -0.56 27.74
CA GLY A 71 0.92 -1.71 26.97
C GLY A 71 -0.61 -1.85 27.00
N HIS A 72 -1.22 -1.66 28.17
CA HIS A 72 -2.68 -1.65 28.30
C HIS A 72 -3.34 -0.49 27.57
N GLU A 73 -2.76 0.71 27.59
CA GLU A 73 -3.26 1.85 26.82
C GLU A 73 -3.27 1.54 25.32
N ALA A 74 -2.17 0.96 24.81
CA ALA A 74 -2.10 0.50 23.42
C ALA A 74 -3.21 -0.54 23.11
N LEU A 75 -3.48 -1.48 24.02
CA LEU A 75 -4.55 -2.47 23.87
C LEU A 75 -5.97 -1.89 23.92
N GLN A 76 -6.17 -0.71 24.52
CA GLN A 76 -7.45 -0.01 24.50
C GLN A 76 -7.66 0.78 23.21
N LEU A 77 -6.59 1.27 22.59
CA LEU A 77 -6.63 2.10 21.38
C LEU A 77 -6.65 1.25 20.10
N LEU A 78 -5.88 0.17 20.07
CA LEU A 78 -5.71 -0.65 18.87
C LEU A 78 -7.03 -1.25 18.34
N PRO A 79 -7.96 -1.77 19.17
CA PRO A 79 -9.27 -2.23 18.69
C PRO A 79 -10.11 -1.13 18.04
N LYS A 80 -10.02 0.11 18.55
CA LYS A 80 -10.74 1.27 18.00
C LYS A 80 -10.18 1.62 16.61
N TRP A 81 -8.86 1.63 16.48
CA TRP A 81 -8.19 1.81 15.20
C TRP A 81 -8.57 0.71 14.20
N LEU A 82 -8.52 -0.57 14.61
CA LEU A 82 -8.90 -1.70 13.77
C LEU A 82 -10.35 -1.61 13.29
N LEU A 83 -11.28 -1.22 14.16
CA LEU A 83 -12.67 -1.06 13.78
C LEU A 83 -12.84 0.04 12.72
N LEU A 84 -12.21 1.20 12.92
CA LEU A 84 -12.26 2.29 11.96
C LEU A 84 -11.63 1.89 10.63
N HIS A 85 -10.44 1.29 10.67
CA HIS A 85 -9.71 0.83 9.49
C HIS A 85 -10.54 -0.16 8.67
N ARG A 86 -11.07 -1.20 9.31
CA ARG A 86 -11.92 -2.22 8.66
C ARG A 86 -13.19 -1.63 8.05
N SER A 87 -13.84 -0.70 8.76
CA SER A 87 -15.12 -0.14 8.34
C SER A 87 -14.98 0.86 7.18
N THR A 88 -13.77 1.35 6.91
CA THR A 88 -13.53 2.40 5.90
C THR A 88 -12.63 1.93 4.76
N MET A 89 -11.51 1.29 5.06
CA MET A 89 -10.49 0.91 4.08
C MET A 89 -10.67 -0.54 3.62
N ASP A 90 -10.73 -1.50 4.54
CA ASP A 90 -10.83 -2.92 4.19
C ASP A 90 -12.17 -3.24 3.53
N LEU A 91 -13.25 -2.55 3.92
CA LEU A 91 -14.55 -2.67 3.26
C LEU A 91 -14.49 -2.24 1.79
N ALA A 92 -13.73 -1.18 1.48
CA ALA A 92 -13.51 -0.73 0.12
C ALA A 92 -12.66 -1.75 -0.67
N LEU A 93 -11.60 -2.27 -0.07
CA LEU A 93 -10.77 -3.33 -0.66
C LEU A 93 -11.58 -4.60 -0.94
N ALA A 94 -12.39 -5.06 0.02
CA ALA A 94 -13.27 -6.22 -0.12
C ALA A 94 -14.33 -6.03 -1.22
N SER A 95 -14.74 -4.80 -1.49
CA SER A 95 -15.67 -4.49 -2.59
C SER A 95 -14.97 -4.52 -3.95
N ALA A 96 -13.70 -4.12 -4.00
CA ALA A 96 -12.87 -4.26 -5.20
C ALA A 96 -12.53 -5.73 -5.52
N THR A 97 -12.29 -6.58 -4.51
CA THR A 97 -12.01 -8.02 -4.72
C THR A 97 -13.22 -8.80 -5.22
N ARG A 98 -14.44 -8.39 -4.83
CA ARG A 98 -15.71 -9.02 -5.27
C ARG A 98 -16.15 -8.61 -6.67
N SER A 99 -15.71 -7.44 -7.14
CA SER A 99 -16.09 -6.96 -8.46
C SER A 99 -15.24 -7.68 -9.51
N PRO A 100 -15.84 -8.37 -10.50
CA PRO A 100 -15.05 -8.94 -11.58
C PRO A 100 -14.30 -7.81 -12.25
N THR A 101 -12.97 -7.84 -12.18
CA THR A 101 -12.11 -6.85 -12.83
C THR A 101 -12.51 -6.81 -14.30
N PRO A 102 -12.96 -5.68 -14.86
CA PRO A 102 -13.14 -5.59 -16.29
C PRO A 102 -11.75 -5.82 -16.89
N ARG A 103 -11.55 -7.01 -17.47
CA ARG A 103 -10.37 -7.33 -18.27
C ARG A 103 -10.20 -6.16 -19.21
N SER A 104 -9.09 -5.43 -19.05
CA SER A 104 -8.65 -4.38 -19.95
C SER A 104 -8.98 -4.81 -21.38
N ARG A 105 -9.94 -4.11 -22.00
CA ARG A 105 -10.15 -4.17 -23.45
C ARG A 105 -8.83 -3.72 -24.02
N ARG A 106 -8.02 -4.68 -24.46
CA ARG A 106 -6.91 -4.40 -25.37
C ARG A 106 -7.53 -3.62 -26.51
N HIS A 107 -7.22 -2.33 -26.58
CA HIS A 107 -7.41 -1.55 -27.79
C HIS A 107 -6.49 -2.18 -28.83
N SER A 108 -7.02 -3.13 -29.60
CA SER A 108 -6.44 -3.50 -30.87
C SER A 108 -6.45 -2.25 -31.73
N THR A 109 -5.30 -1.59 -31.87
CA THR A 109 -5.04 -0.68 -32.99
C THR A 109 -4.89 -1.51 -34.25
N ALA A 110 -6.00 -2.09 -34.72
CA ALA A 110 -6.13 -2.58 -36.08
C ALA A 110 -6.68 -1.43 -36.93
N ALA A 111 -5.79 -0.52 -37.33
CA ALA A 111 -6.03 0.38 -38.44
C ALA A 111 -4.68 0.80 -39.01
N ARG A 112 -4.25 0.11 -40.07
CA ARG A 112 -3.75 0.77 -41.27
C ARG A 112 -3.75 -0.19 -42.45
N THR A 113 -4.73 0.09 -43.29
CA THR A 113 -4.96 -0.30 -44.67
C THR A 113 -3.70 -0.17 -45.53
N ASP A 114 -3.59 -1.14 -46.44
CA ASP A 114 -2.78 -1.11 -47.65
C ASP A 114 -3.23 0.02 -48.60
N SER A 115 -2.26 0.49 -49.37
CA SER A 115 -2.35 1.16 -50.66
C SER A 115 -2.78 2.63 -50.75
N GLN A 116 -1.73 3.44 -50.97
CA GLN A 116 -1.52 4.23 -52.19
C GLN A 116 -1.80 5.73 -52.13
N ASP A 117 -0.77 6.46 -52.57
CA ASP A 117 -0.76 7.84 -53.02
C ASP A 117 -0.91 8.95 -51.97
N ARG A 118 0.22 9.53 -51.55
CA ARG A 118 0.54 10.92 -51.91
C ARG A 118 1.92 11.34 -51.46
N ARG A 119 2.71 11.69 -52.47
CA ARG A 119 3.94 12.48 -52.43
C ARG A 119 3.80 13.71 -51.52
N ALA A 120 4.83 13.97 -50.71
CA ALA A 120 5.67 15.17 -50.78
C ALA A 120 6.11 15.66 -49.39
N ARG A 121 7.44 15.86 -49.28
CA ARG A 121 8.14 16.80 -48.37
C ARG A 121 8.19 16.42 -46.89
N TYR A 122 9.31 15.84 -46.45
CA TYR A 122 10.39 16.60 -45.81
C TYR A 122 11.56 15.64 -45.51
N VAL A 123 12.57 15.58 -46.38
CA VAL A 123 13.87 14.98 -46.06
C VAL A 123 14.85 16.13 -45.90
N ARG A 124 15.25 16.32 -44.65
CA ARG A 124 16.40 17.12 -44.21
C ARG A 124 17.67 16.47 -44.75
N VAL A 125 18.43 17.17 -45.59
CA VAL A 125 19.87 16.92 -45.79
C VAL A 125 20.59 18.24 -45.51
N GLN A 126 21.61 18.14 -44.67
CA GLN A 126 22.47 19.22 -44.22
C GLN A 126 23.58 19.53 -45.23
N ALA A 127 24.14 20.73 -45.08
CA ALA A 127 25.58 21.05 -45.10
C ALA A 127 26.11 21.94 -46.26
N GLN A 128 26.71 23.06 -45.80
CA GLN A 128 27.94 23.74 -46.25
C GLN A 128 27.90 24.92 -47.24
N GLY A 129 28.64 25.98 -46.83
CA GLY A 129 29.07 27.18 -47.60
C GLY A 129 28.13 28.38 -47.45
N GLU A 130 28.51 29.61 -47.10
CA GLU A 130 29.79 30.33 -47.12
C GLU A 130 29.73 31.53 -46.15
N TRP A 131 30.91 31.96 -45.71
CA TRP A 131 31.16 33.13 -44.88
C TRP A 131 31.42 34.39 -45.74
N GLU A 132 31.20 35.56 -45.13
CA GLU A 132 31.74 36.90 -45.45
C GLU A 132 31.02 37.86 -46.43
N ARG A 133 30.66 39.01 -45.83
CA ARG A 133 30.82 40.42 -46.28
C ARG A 133 30.21 40.84 -47.62
N VAL A 134 29.22 41.75 -47.54
CA VAL A 134 29.34 43.20 -47.86
C VAL A 134 28.38 43.97 -46.95
#